data_AF-A0AAX4HJ57-F1
#
_entry.id   AF-A0AAX4HJ57-F1
#
_cell.length_a   1.000
_cell.length_b   1.000
_cell.length_c   1.000
_cell.angle_alpha   90.00
_cell.angle_beta   90.00
_cell.angle_gamma   90.00
#
_symmetry.space_group_name_H-M   'P 1'
#
loop_
_entity.id
_entity.type
_entity.pdbx_description
1 polymer ?
#
loop_
_entity_poly.entity_id
_entity_poly.type
_entity_poly.pdbx_seq_one_letter_code
_entity_poly.pdbx_strand_id
1 'polypeptide(L)'
;MKKWMLSLKAMILMLAIVLTPSCGQQTGGVPEINGVKGPIFNVVDGQILMTFKFLNMQVDAGLKAPIPKTQRSFFEFAPNVIDGGMILALYLDVADLEAINIGLGDGNYLPDGRAVPGIPGGKLENSLRIDTAFHDMSFYYHKELFGVWIPVGFETAGISGYWNFNVNNKQAGFLGLVGNDEVRGYKAGAIVLLRMAALKDKQLKRLINLSKMNPHLTY
;
A
#
# COMPACT_ATOMS: atom_id res chain seq x y z
N MET A 1 -15.06 15.36 51.26
CA MET A 1 -15.82 15.28 49.99
C MET A 1 -15.04 15.74 48.74
N LYS A 2 -14.28 16.85 48.77
CA LYS A 2 -13.48 17.33 47.61
C LYS A 2 -12.45 16.35 47.01
N LYS A 3 -11.80 15.50 47.83
CA LYS A 3 -10.78 14.55 47.35
C LYS A 3 -11.34 13.41 46.49
N TRP A 4 -12.59 12.99 46.75
CA TRP A 4 -13.28 11.97 45.96
C TRP A 4 -13.69 12.48 44.57
N MET A 5 -14.06 13.75 44.46
CA MET A 5 -14.42 14.37 43.18
C MET A 5 -13.22 14.55 42.24
N LEU A 6 -12.00 14.72 42.77
CA LEU A 6 -10.78 14.76 41.94
C LEU A 6 -10.42 13.38 41.38
N SER A 7 -10.58 12.32 42.17
CA SER A 7 -10.32 10.94 41.72
C SER A 7 -11.27 10.51 40.61
N LEU A 8 -12.55 10.91 40.70
CA LEU A 8 -13.55 10.57 39.67
C LEU A 8 -13.27 11.30 38.34
N LYS A 9 -12.82 12.57 38.39
CA LYS A 9 -12.44 13.34 37.19
C LYS A 9 -11.17 12.78 36.52
N ALA A 10 -10.18 12.36 37.30
CA ALA A 10 -8.98 11.72 36.77
C ALA A 10 -9.27 10.36 36.12
N MET A 11 -10.22 9.60 36.69
CA MET A 11 -10.65 8.30 36.16
C MET A 11 -11.46 8.45 34.86
N ILE A 12 -12.31 9.47 34.74
CA ILE A 12 -13.03 9.79 33.48
C ILE A 12 -12.06 10.26 32.39
N LEU A 13 -11.02 11.02 32.75
CA LEU A 13 -10.01 11.49 31.81
C LEU A 13 -9.11 10.35 31.29
N MET A 14 -8.81 9.32 32.11
CA MET A 14 -8.10 8.12 31.64
C MET A 14 -8.99 7.21 30.79
N LEU A 15 -10.30 7.15 31.06
CA LEU A 15 -11.25 6.35 30.27
C LEU A 15 -11.47 6.92 28.86
N ALA A 16 -11.24 8.22 28.66
CA ALA A 16 -11.30 8.86 27.34
C ALA A 16 -10.10 8.53 26.42
N ILE A 17 -9.01 7.97 26.96
CA ILE A 17 -7.79 7.64 26.18
C ILE A 17 -7.91 6.24 25.53
N VAL A 18 -8.88 5.41 25.93
CA VAL A 18 -9.09 4.06 25.38
C VAL A 18 -10.09 4.05 24.22
N LEU A 19 -10.48 5.22 23.69
CA LEU A 19 -11.10 5.30 22.37
C LEU A 19 -10.01 5.10 21.30
N THR A 20 -9.42 3.90 21.26
CA THR A 20 -8.70 3.44 20.09
C THR A 20 -9.67 3.55 18.92
N PRO A 21 -9.38 4.33 17.87
CA PRO A 21 -10.18 4.26 16.67
C PRO A 21 -10.20 2.78 16.28
N SER A 22 -11.40 2.21 16.22
CA SER A 22 -11.64 0.92 15.59
C SER A 22 -11.13 1.07 14.17
N CYS A 23 -9.87 0.70 13.96
CA CYS A 23 -9.25 0.55 12.66
C CYS A 23 -10.23 -0.17 11.75
N GLY A 24 -10.26 0.22 10.49
CA GLY A 24 -10.90 -0.61 9.49
C GLY A 24 -10.25 -1.97 9.50
N GLN A 25 -10.92 -2.97 10.08
CA GLN A 25 -10.38 -4.33 10.16
C GLN A 25 -10.07 -4.78 8.74
N GLN A 26 -8.78 -4.97 8.45
CA GLN A 26 -8.34 -5.57 7.20
C GLN A 26 -8.69 -7.05 7.28
N THR A 27 -9.77 -7.43 6.61
CA THR A 27 -10.27 -8.80 6.54
C THR A 27 -9.94 -9.38 5.17
N GLY A 28 -9.34 -10.57 5.13
CA GLY A 28 -8.90 -11.21 3.88
C GLY A 28 -7.44 -11.63 3.96
N GLY A 29 -7.23 -12.94 3.81
CA GLY A 29 -5.93 -13.59 3.98
C GLY A 29 -5.01 -13.33 2.79
N VAL A 30 -4.27 -12.22 2.84
CA VAL A 30 -2.97 -12.17 2.18
C VAL A 30 -2.13 -13.27 2.86
N PRO A 31 -1.56 -14.22 2.11
CA PRO A 31 -0.77 -15.28 2.71
C PRO A 31 0.41 -14.67 3.46
N GLU A 32 0.80 -15.29 4.56
CA GLU A 32 2.08 -14.95 5.17
C GLU A 32 3.20 -15.36 4.21
N ILE A 33 3.95 -14.37 3.71
CA ILE A 33 5.09 -14.58 2.83
C ILE A 33 6.32 -14.50 3.71
N ASN A 34 7.20 -15.51 3.65
CA ASN A 34 8.43 -15.47 4.41
C ASN A 34 9.27 -14.24 4.02
N GLY A 35 9.68 -13.46 5.02
CA GLY A 35 10.46 -12.25 4.82
C GLY A 35 9.66 -11.01 4.42
N VAL A 36 8.33 -11.09 4.22
CA VAL A 36 7.49 -9.93 3.88
C VAL A 36 6.21 -9.86 4.72
N LYS A 37 5.96 -8.69 5.32
CA LYS A 37 4.67 -8.38 5.95
C LYS A 37 3.97 -7.25 5.18
N GLY A 38 2.70 -7.45 4.85
CA GLY A 38 1.84 -6.47 4.18
C GLY A 38 1.22 -6.98 2.87
N PRO A 39 0.53 -6.12 2.10
CA PRO A 39 0.37 -4.69 2.36
C PRO A 39 -0.49 -4.40 3.61
N ILE A 40 -0.06 -3.42 4.39
CA ILE A 40 -0.82 -2.86 5.53
C ILE A 40 -1.38 -1.51 5.08
N PHE A 41 -2.67 -1.28 5.31
CA PHE A 41 -3.36 -0.05 4.94
C PHE A 41 -3.71 0.78 6.16
N ASN A 42 -3.39 2.07 6.09
CA ASN A 42 -3.79 3.08 7.08
C ASN A 42 -4.12 4.40 6.37
N VAL A 43 -4.74 5.33 7.10
CA VAL A 43 -4.89 6.72 6.68
C VAL A 43 -4.10 7.62 7.63
N VAL A 44 -3.16 8.40 7.08
CA VAL A 44 -2.24 9.27 7.83
C VAL A 44 -2.11 10.60 7.09
N ASP A 45 -2.21 11.70 7.82
CA ASP A 45 -2.12 13.07 7.29
C ASP A 45 -2.97 13.32 6.03
N GLY A 46 -4.17 12.73 5.99
CA GLY A 46 -5.06 12.85 4.83
C GLY A 46 -4.63 12.09 3.57
N GLN A 47 -3.64 11.21 3.69
CA GLN A 47 -3.17 10.33 2.63
C GLN A 47 -3.46 8.87 2.99
N ILE A 48 -3.57 8.04 1.97
CA ILE A 48 -3.60 6.59 2.16
C ILE A 48 -2.15 6.14 2.29
N LEU A 49 -1.82 5.55 3.43
CA LEU A 49 -0.54 4.93 3.69
C LEU A 49 -0.65 3.43 3.43
N MET A 50 0.09 2.96 2.43
CA MET A 50 0.29 1.53 2.20
C MET A 50 1.71 1.15 2.57
N THR A 51 1.86 0.13 3.41
CA THR A 51 3.16 -0.27 3.94
C THR A 51 3.48 -1.73 3.66
N PHE A 52 4.70 -1.98 3.22
CA PHE A 52 5.33 -3.29 3.12
C PHE A 52 6.57 -3.31 4.01
N LYS A 53 6.74 -4.39 4.78
CA LYS A 53 7.94 -4.61 5.58
C LYS A 53 8.70 -5.79 5.00
N PHE A 54 9.97 -5.60 4.67
CA PHE A 54 10.89 -6.61 4.18
C PHE A 54 11.85 -7.00 5.30
N LEU A 55 11.55 -8.09 6.00
CA LEU A 55 12.24 -8.49 7.23
C LEU A 55 13.68 -8.97 6.97
N ASN A 56 13.94 -9.52 5.77
CA ASN A 56 15.21 -10.14 5.42
C ASN A 56 16.09 -9.25 4.52
N MET A 57 15.68 -8.00 4.27
CA MET A 57 16.43 -7.05 3.46
C MET A 57 17.08 -6.02 4.36
N GLN A 58 18.38 -5.76 4.20
CA GLN A 58 19.09 -4.72 4.93
C GLN A 58 19.79 -3.82 3.93
N VAL A 59 19.47 -2.53 3.99
CA VAL A 59 20.14 -1.47 3.22
C VAL A 59 20.42 -0.33 4.18
N ASP A 60 21.64 0.18 4.20
CA ASP A 60 22.06 1.21 5.17
C ASP A 60 21.49 2.60 4.87
N ALA A 61 20.86 2.77 3.70
CA ALA A 61 20.33 4.04 3.22
C ALA A 61 18.85 3.93 2.88
N GLY A 62 18.11 4.99 3.21
CA GLY A 62 16.74 5.19 2.78
C GLY A 62 16.64 6.14 1.59
N LEU A 63 15.56 6.00 0.81
CA LEU A 63 15.17 6.91 -0.26
C LEU A 63 13.74 7.39 -0.01
N LYS A 64 13.50 8.68 -0.22
CA LYS A 64 12.16 9.24 -0.38
C LYS A 64 12.07 9.92 -1.74
N ALA A 65 11.07 9.55 -2.54
CA ALA A 65 10.92 10.07 -3.89
C ALA A 65 9.44 10.27 -4.25
N PRO A 66 9.12 11.28 -5.10
CA PRO A 66 7.75 11.51 -5.56
C PRO A 66 7.29 10.36 -6.46
N ILE A 67 6.01 10.03 -6.38
CA ILE A 67 5.40 9.08 -7.32
C ILE A 67 5.20 9.82 -8.67
N PRO A 68 5.64 9.26 -9.82
CA PRO A 68 5.53 9.93 -11.10
C PRO A 68 4.09 10.38 -11.41
N LYS A 69 3.93 11.52 -12.10
CA LYS A 69 2.61 12.09 -12.48
C LYS A 69 1.70 12.44 -11.27
N THR A 70 2.24 12.52 -10.06
CA THR A 70 1.53 12.99 -8.87
C THR A 70 2.20 14.26 -8.33
N GLN A 71 1.52 15.03 -7.48
CA GLN A 71 2.04 16.27 -6.91
C GLN A 71 2.37 16.13 -5.43
N ARG A 72 1.57 15.34 -4.71
CA ARG A 72 1.58 15.17 -3.26
C ARG A 72 1.81 13.71 -2.85
N SER A 73 1.73 12.77 -3.80
CA SER A 73 2.02 11.36 -3.53
C SER A 73 3.51 11.07 -3.62
N PHE A 74 4.03 10.28 -2.69
CA PHE A 74 5.44 9.92 -2.63
C PHE A 74 5.59 8.51 -2.08
N PHE A 75 6.76 7.92 -2.28
CA PHE A 75 7.14 6.70 -1.60
C PHE A 75 8.41 6.90 -0.79
N GLU A 76 8.55 6.09 0.23
CA GLU A 76 9.71 6.04 1.10
C GLU A 76 10.14 4.59 1.25
N PHE A 77 11.41 4.32 0.99
CA PHE A 77 12.06 3.06 1.24
C PHE A 77 13.14 3.29 2.28
N ALA A 78 13.01 2.75 3.49
CA ALA A 78 13.91 3.08 4.60
C ALA A 78 14.17 1.87 5.51
N PRO A 79 15.20 1.89 6.35
CA PRO A 79 15.38 0.88 7.38
C PRO A 79 14.21 0.87 8.37
N ASN A 80 13.70 -0.33 8.68
CA ASN A 80 12.68 -0.50 9.72
C ASN A 80 13.37 -0.67 11.08
N VAL A 81 13.52 0.42 11.82
CA VAL A 81 14.17 0.42 13.15
C VAL A 81 13.41 -0.37 14.23
N ILE A 82 12.12 -0.66 14.02
CA ILE A 82 11.26 -1.32 15.01
C ILE A 82 11.39 -2.83 14.92
N ASP A 83 11.15 -3.41 13.74
CA ASP A 83 11.15 -4.87 13.56
C ASP A 83 12.43 -5.41 12.89
N GLY A 84 13.36 -4.52 12.52
CA GLY A 84 14.47 -4.85 11.63
C GLY A 84 14.05 -4.93 10.15
N GLY A 85 15.05 -4.94 9.28
CA GLY A 85 14.89 -5.01 7.83
C GLY A 85 14.60 -3.65 7.16
N MET A 86 13.83 -3.65 6.07
CA MET A 86 13.41 -2.45 5.33
C MET A 86 11.89 -2.25 5.36
N ILE A 87 11.44 -1.01 5.21
CA ILE A 87 10.04 -0.63 5.00
C ILE A 87 9.91 0.08 3.66
N LEU A 88 8.93 -0.31 2.84
CA LEU A 88 8.43 0.50 1.75
C LEU A 88 7.07 1.08 2.15
N ALA A 89 6.99 2.40 2.21
CA ALA A 89 5.78 3.14 2.50
C ALA A 89 5.37 3.96 1.28
N LEU A 90 4.13 3.76 0.81
CA LEU A 90 3.51 4.55 -0.26
C LEU A 90 2.51 5.50 0.38
N TYR A 91 2.74 6.79 0.21
CA TYR A 91 1.86 7.86 0.65
C TYR A 91 1.09 8.36 -0.55
N LEU A 92 -0.18 7.95 -0.64
CA LEU A 92 -1.03 8.16 -1.80
C LEU A 92 -2.08 9.23 -1.50
N ASP A 93 -2.01 10.35 -2.20
CA ASP A 93 -3.07 11.35 -2.14
C ASP A 93 -4.20 10.96 -3.11
N VAL A 94 -5.42 10.85 -2.60
CA VAL A 94 -6.57 10.43 -3.40
C VAL A 94 -6.85 11.39 -4.56
N ALA A 95 -6.67 12.70 -4.37
CA ALA A 95 -6.94 13.66 -5.44
C ALA A 95 -5.87 13.59 -6.54
N ASP A 96 -4.63 13.23 -6.21
CA ASP A 96 -3.61 12.97 -7.23
C ASP A 96 -4.00 11.75 -8.07
N LEU A 97 -4.42 10.66 -7.44
CA LEU A 97 -4.85 9.45 -8.15
C LEU A 97 -6.14 9.69 -8.97
N GLU A 98 -7.08 10.50 -8.48
CA GLU A 98 -8.31 10.87 -9.20
C GLU A 98 -8.04 11.84 -10.38
N ALA A 99 -7.00 12.67 -10.31
CA ALA A 99 -6.67 13.66 -11.33
C ALA A 99 -5.88 13.10 -12.53
N ILE A 100 -5.33 11.89 -12.41
CA ILE A 100 -4.52 11.30 -13.48
C ILE A 100 -5.40 10.90 -14.66
N ASN A 101 -5.12 11.53 -15.81
CA ASN A 101 -5.70 11.16 -17.09
C ASN A 101 -4.61 10.55 -17.98
N ILE A 102 -4.76 9.28 -18.32
CA ILE A 102 -3.81 8.50 -19.11
C ILE A 102 -4.21 8.34 -20.59
N GLY A 103 -5.39 8.83 -20.98
CA GLY A 103 -5.92 8.62 -22.33
C GLY A 103 -6.20 7.14 -22.65
N LEU A 104 -6.15 6.80 -23.95
CA LEU A 104 -6.16 5.42 -24.43
C LEU A 104 -4.73 4.89 -24.34
N GLY A 105 -4.41 4.16 -23.27
CA GLY A 105 -3.10 3.50 -23.13
C GLY A 105 -3.00 2.22 -23.97
N ASP A 106 -1.80 1.84 -24.38
CA ASP A 106 -1.57 0.65 -25.22
C ASP A 106 -1.68 -0.69 -24.44
N GLY A 107 -1.81 -0.60 -23.12
CA GLY A 107 -1.89 -1.73 -22.20
C GLY A 107 -0.53 -2.28 -21.82
N ASN A 108 -0.37 -2.73 -20.56
CA ASN A 108 0.93 -3.08 -20.00
C ASN A 108 0.96 -4.45 -19.34
N TYR A 109 2.08 -5.14 -19.52
CA TYR A 109 2.52 -6.30 -18.74
C TYR A 109 3.39 -5.85 -17.56
N LEU A 110 3.92 -6.82 -16.79
CA LEU A 110 5.04 -6.57 -15.89
C LEU A 110 6.26 -6.01 -16.66
N PRO A 111 7.24 -5.37 -15.99
CA PRO A 111 8.37 -4.73 -16.68
C PRO A 111 9.17 -5.70 -17.54
N ASP A 112 9.23 -6.96 -17.14
CA ASP A 112 9.87 -8.08 -17.85
C ASP A 112 8.98 -8.78 -18.89
N GLY A 113 7.77 -8.26 -19.13
CA GLY A 113 6.82 -8.81 -20.10
C GLY A 113 5.96 -9.96 -19.57
N ARG A 114 6.11 -10.40 -18.31
CA ARG A 114 5.23 -11.41 -17.72
C ARG A 114 3.81 -10.89 -17.50
N ALA A 115 2.86 -11.82 -17.45
CA ALA A 115 1.47 -11.53 -17.15
C ALA A 115 1.33 -10.88 -15.77
N VAL A 116 0.51 -9.83 -15.69
CA VAL A 116 0.10 -9.22 -14.42
C VAL A 116 -0.86 -10.18 -13.70
N PRO A 117 -0.51 -10.70 -12.51
CA PRO A 117 -1.39 -11.61 -11.77
C PRO A 117 -2.73 -10.95 -11.46
N GLY A 118 -3.83 -11.71 -11.52
CA GLY A 118 -5.17 -11.20 -11.22
C GLY A 118 -5.83 -10.36 -12.34
N ILE A 119 -5.13 -10.12 -13.45
CA ILE A 119 -5.68 -9.44 -14.63
C ILE A 119 -6.05 -10.48 -15.71
N PRO A 120 -7.30 -10.49 -16.22
CA PRO A 120 -7.69 -11.36 -17.33
C PRO A 120 -6.78 -11.15 -18.54
N GLY A 121 -6.22 -12.24 -19.08
CA GLY A 121 -5.25 -12.18 -20.19
C GLY A 121 -3.86 -11.67 -19.82
N GLY A 122 -3.63 -11.28 -18.55
CA GLY A 122 -2.32 -10.87 -18.04
C GLY A 122 -1.84 -9.49 -18.50
N LYS A 123 -2.57 -8.81 -19.39
CA LYS A 123 -2.26 -7.46 -19.87
C LYS A 123 -3.26 -6.47 -19.27
N LEU A 124 -2.76 -5.46 -18.55
CA LEU A 124 -3.59 -4.38 -18.05
C LEU A 124 -3.87 -3.42 -19.20
N GLU A 125 -4.92 -3.66 -19.97
CA GLU A 125 -5.31 -2.84 -21.13
C GLU A 125 -5.60 -1.38 -20.74
N ASN A 126 -5.43 -0.44 -21.68
CA ASN A 126 -5.71 0.99 -21.46
C ASN A 126 -4.98 1.58 -20.25
N SER A 127 -3.76 1.12 -19.99
CA SER A 127 -2.93 1.60 -18.88
C SER A 127 -1.69 2.33 -19.34
N LEU A 128 -1.13 3.13 -18.44
CA LEU A 128 0.19 3.73 -18.54
C LEU A 128 1.09 3.09 -17.48
N ARG A 129 2.26 2.59 -17.89
CA ARG A 129 3.33 2.16 -16.99
C ARG A 129 4.44 3.21 -16.98
N ILE A 130 4.93 3.54 -15.79
CA ILE A 130 6.11 4.39 -15.61
C ILE A 130 7.12 3.61 -14.78
N ASP A 131 8.22 3.27 -15.42
CA ASP A 131 9.34 2.57 -14.79
C ASP A 131 10.23 3.58 -14.06
N THR A 132 10.71 3.22 -12.88
CA THR A 132 11.63 4.03 -12.09
C THR A 132 13.02 3.43 -12.09
N ALA A 133 14.04 4.28 -12.00
CA ALA A 133 15.42 3.84 -11.87
C ALA A 133 15.70 3.20 -10.49
N PHE A 134 14.79 3.35 -9.52
CA PHE A 134 14.95 2.81 -8.18
C PHE A 134 14.48 1.36 -8.13
N HIS A 135 15.44 0.43 -8.04
CA HIS A 135 15.18 -1.00 -7.92
C HIS A 135 14.18 -1.53 -8.95
N ASP A 136 14.20 -1.05 -10.20
CA ASP A 136 13.30 -1.51 -11.28
C ASP A 136 11.80 -1.52 -10.88
N MET A 137 11.40 -0.62 -9.96
CA MET A 137 10.00 -0.46 -9.58
C MET A 137 9.22 0.22 -10.69
N SER A 138 7.95 -0.15 -10.86
CA SER A 138 7.08 0.44 -11.88
C SER A 138 5.72 0.82 -11.33
N PHE A 139 5.25 2.00 -11.71
CA PHE A 139 3.91 2.48 -11.38
C PHE A 139 2.97 2.27 -12.55
N TYR A 140 1.76 1.79 -12.25
CA TYR A 140 0.71 1.51 -13.22
C TYR A 140 -0.47 2.43 -12.96
N TYR A 141 -0.90 3.12 -14.01
CA TYR A 141 -2.06 3.98 -13.98
C TYR A 141 -3.10 3.41 -14.93
N HIS A 142 -4.30 3.15 -14.42
CA HIS A 142 -5.45 2.66 -15.16
C HIS A 142 -6.71 3.33 -14.61
N LYS A 143 -7.75 3.49 -15.44
CA LYS A 143 -9.03 4.13 -15.03
C LYS A 143 -9.68 3.48 -13.80
N GLU A 144 -9.45 2.18 -13.60
CA GLU A 144 -10.05 1.39 -12.52
C GLU A 144 -9.02 0.93 -11.50
N LEU A 145 -7.73 1.01 -11.80
CA LEU A 145 -6.66 0.46 -10.99
C LEU A 145 -5.47 1.42 -10.91
N PHE A 146 -4.91 1.58 -9.71
CA PHE A 146 -3.57 2.12 -9.53
C PHE A 146 -2.66 1.00 -9.05
N GLY A 147 -1.45 0.92 -9.59
CA GLY A 147 -0.56 -0.20 -9.33
C GLY A 147 0.87 0.17 -9.04
N VAL A 148 1.54 -0.70 -8.29
CA VAL A 148 2.98 -0.64 -8.07
C VAL A 148 3.55 -2.05 -8.20
N TRP A 149 4.51 -2.21 -9.09
CA TRP A 149 5.39 -3.37 -9.15
C TRP A 149 6.65 -3.08 -8.35
N ILE A 150 7.00 -4.01 -7.48
CA ILE A 150 8.18 -3.99 -6.66
C ILE A 150 8.89 -5.32 -6.94
N PRO A 151 10.00 -5.32 -7.68
CA PRO A 151 10.80 -6.53 -7.80
C PRO A 151 11.47 -6.77 -6.47
N VAL A 152 11.30 -7.98 -5.96
CA VAL A 152 11.66 -8.33 -4.59
C VAL A 152 12.39 -9.66 -4.67
N GLY A 153 13.67 -9.64 -4.31
CA GLY A 153 14.55 -10.80 -4.41
C GLY A 153 14.31 -11.87 -3.34
N PHE A 154 13.12 -11.94 -2.73
CA PHE A 154 12.81 -13.02 -1.79
C PHE A 154 12.44 -14.28 -2.56
N GLU A 155 12.86 -15.42 -2.02
CA GLU A 155 12.41 -16.72 -2.47
C GLU A 155 10.91 -16.82 -2.23
N THR A 156 10.10 -16.80 -3.29
CA THR A 156 8.64 -16.92 -3.16
C THR A 156 8.22 -18.33 -2.71
N ALA A 157 9.16 -19.23 -2.40
CA ALA A 157 8.92 -20.66 -2.17
C ALA A 157 8.10 -21.31 -3.32
N GLY A 158 8.26 -20.80 -4.55
CA GLY A 158 7.47 -21.22 -5.72
C GLY A 158 6.04 -20.67 -5.77
N ILE A 159 5.64 -19.86 -4.79
CA ILE A 159 4.31 -19.25 -4.74
C ILE A 159 4.25 -18.15 -5.82
N SER A 160 3.35 -18.35 -6.78
CA SER A 160 2.92 -17.35 -7.75
C SER A 160 1.40 -17.35 -7.77
N GLY A 161 0.78 -16.17 -7.72
CA GLY A 161 -0.67 -16.06 -7.55
C GLY A 161 -1.10 -14.64 -7.22
N TYR A 162 -2.37 -14.48 -6.90
CA TYR A 162 -2.89 -13.21 -6.42
C TYR A 162 -3.91 -13.40 -5.29
N TRP A 163 -3.95 -12.44 -4.39
CA TRP A 163 -4.83 -12.42 -3.22
C TRP A 163 -5.50 -11.07 -3.07
N ASN A 164 -6.81 -11.09 -2.90
CA ASN A 164 -7.57 -9.89 -2.62
C ASN A 164 -7.34 -9.45 -1.18
N PHE A 165 -7.20 -8.15 -0.97
CA PHE A 165 -7.26 -7.56 0.36
C PHE A 165 -8.47 -6.64 0.45
N ASN A 166 -9.15 -6.69 1.60
CA ASN A 166 -10.32 -5.85 1.85
C ASN A 166 -10.01 -4.83 2.93
N VAL A 167 -10.57 -3.64 2.77
CA VAL A 167 -10.62 -2.59 3.79
C VAL A 167 -12.09 -2.36 4.10
N ASN A 168 -12.49 -2.47 5.36
CA ASN A 168 -13.90 -2.34 5.79
C ASN A 168 -14.86 -3.26 5.02
N ASN A 169 -14.51 -4.54 4.86
CA ASN A 169 -15.28 -5.54 4.11
C ASN A 169 -15.51 -5.19 2.62
N LYS A 170 -14.77 -4.23 2.06
CA LYS A 170 -14.76 -3.92 0.63
C LYS A 170 -13.42 -4.26 0.04
N GLN A 171 -13.43 -4.93 -1.12
CA GLN A 171 -12.22 -5.25 -1.85
C GLN A 171 -11.51 -3.95 -2.25
N ALA A 172 -10.40 -3.67 -1.58
CA ALA A 172 -9.60 -2.47 -1.81
C ALA A 172 -8.60 -2.69 -2.94
N GLY A 173 -8.21 -3.94 -3.19
CA GLY A 173 -7.27 -4.29 -4.23
C GLY A 173 -6.87 -5.75 -4.18
N PHE A 174 -5.74 -6.05 -4.79
CA PHE A 174 -5.10 -7.36 -4.69
C PHE A 174 -3.58 -7.25 -4.76
N LEU A 175 -2.91 -8.19 -4.08
CA LEU A 175 -1.48 -8.45 -4.16
C LEU A 175 -1.27 -9.60 -5.13
N GLY A 176 -0.46 -9.40 -6.16
CA GLY A 176 0.06 -10.44 -7.03
C GLY A 176 1.51 -10.75 -6.68
N LEU A 177 1.87 -12.03 -6.63
CA LEU A 177 3.24 -12.49 -6.50
C LEU A 177 3.64 -13.25 -7.76
N VAL A 178 4.86 -13.02 -8.20
CA VAL A 178 5.47 -13.76 -9.30
C VAL A 178 6.82 -14.27 -8.84
N GLY A 179 7.04 -15.57 -9.00
CA GLY A 179 8.29 -16.23 -8.65
C GLY A 179 9.45 -15.87 -9.60
N ASN A 180 10.63 -16.41 -9.30
CA ASN A 180 11.78 -16.29 -10.18
C ASN A 180 11.55 -17.07 -11.49
N ASP A 181 12.12 -16.59 -12.58
CA ASP A 181 12.27 -17.32 -13.85
C ASP A 181 13.76 -17.46 -14.14
N GLU A 182 14.35 -18.59 -13.76
CA GLU A 182 15.78 -18.85 -13.92
C GLU A 182 16.19 -18.96 -15.39
N VAL A 183 15.28 -19.37 -16.27
CA VAL A 183 15.56 -19.54 -17.71
C VAL A 183 15.73 -18.19 -18.38
N ARG A 184 14.92 -17.19 -17.99
CA ARG A 184 14.97 -15.83 -18.54
C ARG A 184 15.73 -14.84 -17.66
N GLY A 185 16.16 -15.25 -16.47
CA GLY A 185 16.85 -14.42 -15.49
C GLY A 185 15.96 -13.37 -14.80
N TYR A 186 14.64 -13.57 -14.79
CA TYR A 186 13.71 -12.62 -14.17
C TYR A 186 13.61 -12.86 -12.67
N LYS A 187 13.73 -11.78 -11.90
CA LYS A 187 13.60 -11.81 -10.45
C LYS A 187 12.15 -11.97 -10.03
N ALA A 188 11.95 -12.55 -8.86
CA ALA A 188 10.68 -12.54 -8.18
C ALA A 188 10.22 -11.10 -7.92
N GLY A 189 8.92 -10.94 -7.79
CA GLY A 189 8.34 -9.63 -7.58
C GLY A 189 6.93 -9.67 -7.02
N ALA A 190 6.50 -8.51 -6.51
CA ALA A 190 5.16 -8.28 -6.03
C ALA A 190 4.54 -7.13 -6.81
N ILE A 191 3.31 -7.31 -7.30
CA ILE A 191 2.48 -6.20 -7.76
C ILE A 191 1.37 -5.97 -6.76
N VAL A 192 1.13 -4.73 -6.37
CA VAL A 192 -0.11 -4.36 -5.67
C VAL A 192 -0.95 -3.48 -6.56
N LEU A 193 -2.20 -3.90 -6.77
CA LEU A 193 -3.19 -3.16 -7.55
C LEU A 193 -4.32 -2.71 -6.64
N LEU A 194 -4.45 -1.40 -6.48
CA LEU A 194 -5.53 -0.72 -5.78
C LEU A 194 -6.69 -0.43 -6.71
N ARG A 195 -7.90 -0.74 -6.26
CA ARG A 195 -9.14 -0.39 -6.98
C ARG A 195 -9.46 1.09 -6.77
N MET A 196 -9.52 1.84 -7.86
CA MET A 196 -9.92 3.25 -7.85
C MET A 196 -11.34 3.45 -7.29
N ALA A 197 -12.21 2.46 -7.43
CA ALA A 197 -13.54 2.46 -6.82
C ALA A 197 -13.50 2.44 -5.29
N ALA A 198 -12.51 1.80 -4.67
CA ALA A 198 -12.35 1.79 -3.22
C ALA A 198 -12.01 3.18 -2.68
N LEU A 199 -11.26 3.98 -3.44
CA LEU A 199 -10.93 5.38 -3.12
C LEU A 199 -12.16 6.30 -3.10
N LYS A 200 -13.23 5.91 -3.80
CA LYS A 200 -14.50 6.64 -3.85
C LYS A 200 -15.42 6.32 -2.67
N ASP A 201 -15.02 5.41 -1.78
CA ASP A 201 -15.82 5.03 -0.63
C ASP A 201 -16.05 6.21 0.33
N LYS A 202 -17.30 6.40 0.76
CA LYS A 202 -17.69 7.52 1.64
C LYS A 202 -17.03 7.43 3.02
N GLN A 203 -16.84 6.22 3.56
CA GLN A 203 -16.19 6.05 4.86
C GLN A 203 -14.71 6.34 4.75
N LEU A 204 -14.04 5.85 3.70
CA LEU A 204 -12.63 6.18 3.44
C LEU A 204 -12.42 7.70 3.24
N LYS A 205 -13.26 8.37 2.45
CA LYS A 205 -13.21 9.84 2.29
C LYS A 205 -13.41 10.57 3.61
N ARG A 206 -14.29 10.06 4.49
CA ARG A 206 -14.48 10.61 5.83
C ARG A 206 -13.23 10.44 6.70
N LEU A 207 -12.61 9.26 6.69
CA LEU A 207 -11.37 8.99 7.43
C LEU A 207 -10.23 9.90 6.97
N ILE A 208 -10.07 10.06 5.66
CA ILE A 208 -9.11 11.00 5.06
C ILE A 208 -9.34 12.43 5.56
N ASN A 209 -10.58 12.91 5.55
CA ASN A 209 -10.88 14.26 6.04
C ASN A 209 -10.65 14.41 7.54
N LEU A 210 -10.98 13.39 8.34
CA LEU A 210 -10.71 13.39 9.79
C LEU A 210 -9.20 13.42 10.06
N SER A 211 -8.42 12.66 9.30
CA SER A 211 -6.96 12.63 9.38
C SER A 211 -6.33 13.97 9.01
N LYS A 212 -6.84 14.68 8.00
CA LYS A 212 -6.41 16.06 7.69
C LYS A 212 -6.65 17.04 8.84
N MET A 213 -7.77 16.88 9.55
CA MET A 213 -8.08 17.73 10.71
C MET A 213 -7.27 17.35 11.95
N ASN A 214 -6.77 16.12 12.02
CA ASN A 214 -6.03 15.57 13.17
C ASN A 214 -4.79 14.81 12.68
N PRO A 215 -3.75 15.53 12.19
CA PRO A 215 -2.61 14.92 11.50
C PRO A 215 -1.78 13.98 12.39
N HIS A 216 -1.92 14.08 13.71
CA HIS A 216 -1.24 13.22 14.69
C HIS A 216 -1.94 11.87 14.93
N LEU A 217 -3.12 11.64 14.34
CA LEU A 217 -3.88 10.42 14.50
C LEU A 217 -3.79 9.55 13.24
N THR A 218 -3.49 8.28 13.45
CA THR A 218 -3.55 7.23 12.42
C THR A 218 -4.91 6.54 12.52
N TYR A 219 -5.56 6.34 11.37
CA TYR A 219 -6.89 5.75 11.26
C TYR A 219 -6.90 4.48 10.41
#